data_AF-A0A9R1WI51-F1
#
_entry.id   AF-A0A9R1WI51-F1
#
_cell.length_a   1.000
_cell.length_b   1.000
_cell.length_c   1.000
_cell.angle_alpha   90.00
_cell.angle_beta   90.00
_cell.angle_gamma   90.00
#
_symmetry.space_group_name_H-M   'P 1'
#
loop_
_entity.id
_entity.type
_entity.pdbx_description
1 polymer ?
#
loop_
_entity_poly.entity_id
_entity_poly.type
_entity_poly.pdbx_seq_one_letter_code
_entity_poly.pdbx_strand_id
1 'polypeptide(L)'
;MKFGPSISHLMYVDDVTFIGGWSEINFVNLNRLPRYFFIASVLKVNLHKRKVYGIGVDNLEVNRLPASSNMMGMNMKLAKNWNLVMEKFKKRLSNWKAKALSFGGRLTHVNSVLYRLPLYYFSIFRAPRKIILMLDGIRKRFLWGNDGEKRKINLVSWDLVTKPKREGGLGVDSLESANLALLAKWW
;
A
#
# COMPACT_ATOMS: atom_id res chain seq x y z
N MET A 1 1.31 -10.05 -37.50
CA MET A 1 2.74 -10.18 -37.18
C MET A 1 2.91 -10.65 -35.75
N LYS A 2 3.38 -11.89 -35.58
CA LYS A 2 3.77 -12.53 -34.31
C LYS A 2 5.31 -12.60 -34.31
N PHE A 3 5.97 -12.73 -33.14
CA PHE A 3 7.44 -12.85 -32.94
C PHE A 3 8.24 -11.60 -32.55
N GLY A 4 7.74 -10.83 -31.59
CA GLY A 4 8.62 -10.06 -30.68
C GLY A 4 8.32 -10.48 -29.23
N PRO A 5 9.31 -10.51 -28.31
CA PRO A 5 8.95 -10.61 -26.90
C PRO A 5 8.06 -9.40 -26.57
N SER A 6 6.85 -9.64 -26.09
CA SER A 6 5.89 -8.59 -25.70
C SER A 6 6.31 -7.94 -24.39
N ILE A 7 7.52 -7.39 -24.38
CA ILE A 7 8.11 -6.67 -23.27
C ILE A 7 7.87 -5.19 -23.52
N SER A 8 7.01 -4.60 -22.69
CA SER A 8 6.84 -3.15 -22.58
C SER A 8 7.86 -2.60 -21.58
N HIS A 9 8.23 -1.32 -21.70
CA HIS A 9 9.15 -0.67 -20.77
C HIS A 9 8.63 0.72 -20.40
N LEU A 10 8.93 1.15 -19.18
CA LEU A 10 8.63 2.48 -18.65
C LEU A 10 9.93 3.07 -18.11
N MET A 11 10.28 4.26 -18.57
CA MET A 11 11.48 4.98 -18.13
C MET A 11 11.08 6.31 -17.51
N TYR A 12 11.62 6.61 -16.34
CA TYR A 12 11.47 7.90 -15.68
C TYR A 12 12.77 8.28 -14.98
N VAL A 13 13.45 9.31 -15.49
CA VAL A 13 14.77 9.77 -15.01
C VAL A 13 15.74 8.57 -14.92
N ASP A 14 16.12 8.15 -13.71
CA ASP A 14 17.07 7.06 -13.46
C ASP A 14 16.40 5.68 -13.30
N ASP A 15 15.07 5.63 -13.28
CA ASP A 15 14.30 4.42 -13.03
C ASP A 15 13.77 3.81 -14.34
N VAL A 16 14.06 2.53 -14.55
CA VAL A 16 13.58 1.74 -15.70
C VAL A 16 12.81 0.52 -15.19
N THR A 17 11.59 0.34 -15.69
CA THR A 17 10.72 -0.80 -15.40
C THR A 17 10.44 -1.57 -16.68
N PHE A 18 10.67 -2.89 -16.66
CA PHE A 18 10.31 -3.80 -17.75
C PHE A 18 9.06 -4.59 -17.36
N ILE A 19 8.11 -4.71 -18.29
CA ILE A 19 6.81 -5.38 -18.12
C ILE A 19 6.68 -6.43 -19.22
N GLY A 20 6.48 -7.69 -18.87
CA GLY A 20 6.33 -8.77 -19.85
C GLY A 20 5.73 -10.03 -19.23
N GLY A 21 5.55 -11.06 -20.05
CA GLY A 21 5.07 -12.36 -19.58
C GLY A 21 6.02 -13.01 -18.57
N TRP A 22 5.46 -13.67 -17.55
CA TRP A 22 6.23 -14.39 -16.54
C TRP A 22 6.94 -15.59 -17.16
N SER A 23 8.28 -15.55 -17.17
CA SER A 23 9.13 -16.62 -17.69
C SER A 23 10.53 -16.48 -17.11
N GLU A 24 11.13 -17.60 -16.66
CA GLU A 24 12.51 -17.62 -16.18
C GLU A 24 13.50 -17.18 -17.26
N ILE A 25 13.22 -17.49 -18.53
CA ILE A 25 14.05 -17.08 -19.67
C ILE A 25 14.04 -15.55 -19.79
N ASN A 26 12.86 -14.92 -19.70
CA ASN A 26 12.73 -13.46 -19.72
C ASN A 26 13.47 -12.83 -18.54
N PHE A 27 13.37 -13.42 -17.35
CA PHE A 27 14.06 -12.95 -16.16
C PHE A 27 15.59 -12.99 -16.33
N VAL A 28 16.14 -14.11 -16.80
CA VAL A 28 17.58 -14.26 -17.05
C VAL A 28 18.06 -13.25 -18.09
N ASN A 29 17.31 -13.06 -19.17
CA ASN A 29 17.65 -12.11 -20.23
C ASN A 29 17.65 -10.67 -19.70
N LEU A 30 16.62 -10.26 -18.96
CA LEU A 30 16.55 -8.94 -18.34
C LEU A 30 17.67 -8.73 -17.31
N ASN A 31 18.06 -9.76 -16.57
CA ASN A 31 19.16 -9.66 -15.60
C ASN A 31 20.56 -9.50 -16.24
N ARG A 32 20.70 -9.85 -17.52
CA ARG A 32 21.93 -9.63 -18.28
C ARG A 32 22.05 -8.21 -18.83
N LEU A 33 20.93 -7.54 -19.14
CA LEU A 33 20.91 -6.19 -19.71
C LEU A 33 21.82 -5.18 -18.99
N PRO A 34 21.88 -5.16 -17.65
CA PRO A 34 22.70 -4.18 -16.96
C PRO A 34 24.20 -4.41 -17.11
N ARG A 35 24.63 -5.64 -17.42
CA ARG A 35 26.03 -5.91 -17.77
C ARG A 35 26.35 -5.27 -19.12
N TYR A 36 25.48 -5.44 -20.11
CA TYR A 36 25.63 -4.80 -21.42
C TYR A 36 25.56 -3.27 -21.32
N PHE A 37 24.64 -2.74 -20.53
CA PHE A 37 24.54 -1.31 -20.27
C PHE A 37 25.82 -0.76 -19.61
N PHE A 38 26.37 -1.45 -18.62
CA PHE A 38 27.61 -1.04 -17.99
C PHE A 38 28.77 -1.01 -18.98
N ILE A 39 28.89 -2.01 -19.86
CA ILE A 39 29.92 -2.05 -20.90
C ILE A 39 29.77 -0.88 -21.87
N ALA A 40 28.54 -0.55 -22.27
CA ALA A 40 28.27 0.50 -23.26
C ALA A 40 28.34 1.93 -22.71
N SER A 41 27.92 2.14 -21.45
CA SER A 41 27.77 3.48 -20.86
C SER A 41 28.76 3.79 -19.75
N VAL A 42 29.47 2.78 -19.23
CA VAL A 42 30.32 2.86 -18.03
C VAL A 42 29.53 3.23 -16.75
N LEU A 43 28.20 3.27 -16.82
CA LEU A 43 27.33 3.57 -15.69
C LEU A 43 26.94 2.28 -14.94
N LYS A 44 27.28 2.24 -13.65
CA LYS A 44 27.00 1.08 -12.80
C LYS A 44 25.54 1.12 -12.32
N VAL A 45 24.76 0.15 -12.79
CA VAL A 45 23.37 -0.03 -12.32
C VAL A 45 23.36 -0.47 -10.86
N ASN A 46 22.56 0.20 -10.03
CA ASN A 46 22.40 -0.15 -8.62
C ASN A 46 21.63 -1.47 -8.45
N LEU A 47 22.33 -2.54 -8.07
CA LEU A 47 21.76 -3.87 -7.88
C LEU A 47 20.79 -3.95 -6.69
N HIS A 48 21.03 -3.19 -5.63
CA HIS A 48 20.21 -3.21 -4.41
C HIS A 48 18.83 -2.56 -4.61
N LYS A 49 18.69 -1.70 -5.62
CA LYS A 49 17.41 -1.06 -5.96
C LYS A 49 16.54 -1.91 -6.89
N ARG A 50 17.09 -2.96 -7.51
CA ARG A 50 16.33 -3.83 -8.41
C ARG A 50 15.26 -4.58 -7.65
N LYS A 51 14.08 -4.70 -8.26
CA LYS A 51 12.96 -5.44 -7.70
C LYS A 51 12.23 -6.18 -8.80
N VAL A 52 11.79 -7.40 -8.47
CA VAL A 52 10.97 -8.25 -9.35
C VAL A 52 9.60 -8.42 -8.73
N TYR A 53 8.60 -8.31 -9.59
CA TYR A 53 7.20 -8.25 -9.24
C TYR A 53 6.44 -9.23 -10.12
N GLY A 54 5.78 -10.22 -9.52
CA GLY A 54 4.91 -11.16 -10.23
C GLY A 54 3.46 -10.77 -10.03
N ILE A 55 2.79 -10.30 -11.09
CA ILE A 55 1.37 -9.93 -11.03
C ILE A 55 0.53 -11.16 -11.33
N GLY A 56 -0.25 -11.62 -10.33
CA GLY A 56 -1.09 -12.83 -10.48
C GLY A 56 -0.31 -14.15 -10.49
N VAL A 57 0.97 -14.11 -10.13
CA VAL A 57 1.85 -15.26 -10.00
C VAL A 57 1.87 -15.73 -8.56
N ASP A 58 2.06 -17.03 -8.32
CA ASP A 58 2.14 -17.55 -6.96
C ASP A 58 3.36 -16.97 -6.21
N ASN A 59 3.16 -16.63 -4.94
CA ASN A 59 4.21 -16.01 -4.13
C ASN A 59 5.45 -16.91 -3.99
N LEU A 60 5.29 -18.24 -4.01
CA LEU A 60 6.42 -19.16 -3.96
C LEU A 60 7.28 -19.04 -5.21
N GLU A 61 6.67 -18.86 -6.39
CA GLU A 61 7.41 -18.65 -7.63
C GLU A 61 8.13 -17.30 -7.65
N VAL A 62 7.47 -16.23 -7.18
CA VAL A 62 8.11 -14.91 -7.09
C VAL A 62 9.28 -14.94 -6.11
N ASN A 63 9.10 -15.57 -4.94
CA ASN A 63 10.13 -15.66 -3.91
C ASN A 63 11.34 -16.51 -4.31
N ARG A 64 11.20 -17.41 -5.31
CA ARG A 64 12.34 -18.16 -5.88
C ARG A 64 13.30 -17.26 -6.65
N LEU A 65 12.84 -16.12 -7.16
CA LEU A 65 13.69 -15.20 -7.91
C LEU A 65 14.41 -14.22 -6.97
N PRO A 66 15.71 -13.95 -7.22
CA PRO A 66 16.45 -12.95 -6.46
C PRO A 66 15.88 -11.55 -6.74
N ALA A 67 15.91 -10.70 -5.71
CA ALA A 67 15.34 -9.35 -5.72
C ALA A 67 13.81 -9.29 -5.83
N SER A 68 13.09 -10.35 -5.46
CA SER A 68 11.63 -10.32 -5.34
C SER A 68 11.16 -9.27 -4.33
N SER A 69 10.09 -8.55 -4.66
CA SER A 69 9.47 -7.60 -3.75
C SER A 69 7.97 -7.85 -3.68
N ASN A 70 7.47 -8.00 -2.45
CA ASN A 70 6.22 -8.71 -2.21
C ASN A 70 4.95 -7.92 -2.54
N MET A 71 5.03 -6.63 -2.85
CA MET A 71 3.83 -5.78 -2.80
C MET A 71 3.23 -5.43 -4.16
N MET A 72 4.04 -5.36 -5.22
CA MET A 72 3.55 -5.10 -6.57
C MET A 72 3.34 -6.46 -7.23
N GLY A 73 2.08 -6.88 -7.37
CA GLY A 73 1.71 -8.14 -8.03
C GLY A 73 1.00 -9.17 -7.15
N MET A 74 0.95 -8.94 -5.84
CA MET A 74 0.00 -9.60 -4.97
C MET A 74 -1.44 -9.31 -5.40
N ASN A 75 -2.30 -10.34 -5.41
CA ASN A 75 -3.73 -10.16 -5.60
C ASN A 75 -4.34 -9.40 -4.41
N MET A 76 -4.48 -8.08 -4.54
CA MET A 76 -5.00 -7.21 -3.48
C MET A 76 -6.50 -7.40 -3.21
N LYS A 77 -7.19 -8.32 -3.91
CA LYS A 77 -8.52 -8.80 -3.47
C LYS A 77 -8.42 -9.70 -2.23
N LEU A 78 -7.25 -10.30 -1.97
CA LEU A 78 -7.05 -11.17 -0.82
C LEU A 78 -6.60 -10.36 0.40
N ALA A 79 -7.32 -10.50 1.51
CA ALA A 79 -7.01 -9.78 2.76
C ALA A 79 -5.57 -10.02 3.26
N LYS A 80 -5.04 -11.24 3.10
CA LYS A 80 -3.67 -11.59 3.55
C LYS A 80 -2.57 -10.71 2.94
N ASN A 81 -2.81 -10.15 1.75
CA ASN A 81 -1.85 -9.33 1.03
C ASN A 81 -1.80 -7.88 1.51
N TRP A 82 -2.73 -7.46 2.38
CA TRP A 82 -2.78 -6.11 2.94
C TRP A 82 -1.93 -5.92 4.20
N ASN A 83 -1.23 -6.96 4.66
CA ASN A 83 -0.43 -6.92 5.90
C ASN A 83 0.57 -5.76 5.92
N LEU A 84 1.27 -5.49 4.81
CA LEU A 84 2.22 -4.37 4.72
C LEU A 84 1.53 -3.00 4.91
N VAL A 85 0.32 -2.83 4.38
CA VAL A 85 -0.48 -1.61 4.56
C VAL A 85 -0.91 -1.49 6.02
N MET A 86 -1.40 -2.60 6.59
CA MET A 86 -1.81 -2.69 7.99
C MET A 86 -0.67 -2.33 8.95
N GLU A 87 0.54 -2.84 8.71
CA GLU A 87 1.72 -2.54 9.51
C GLU A 87 2.13 -1.06 9.42
N LYS A 88 2.08 -0.47 8.22
CA LYS A 88 2.31 0.97 8.05
C LYS A 88 1.31 1.81 8.85
N PHE A 89 0.03 1.43 8.85
CA PHE A 89 -0.99 2.08 9.67
C PHE A 89 -0.70 1.95 11.17
N LYS A 90 -0.38 0.74 11.66
CA LYS A 90 -0.03 0.51 13.06
C LYS A 90 1.20 1.33 13.50
N LYS A 91 2.24 1.42 12.66
CA LYS A 91 3.45 2.20 12.96
C LYS A 91 3.17 3.70 13.02
N ARG A 92 2.23 4.19 12.22
CA ARG A 92 1.86 5.61 12.15
C ARG A 92 0.88 6.01 13.25
N LEU A 93 -0.04 5.12 13.59
CA LEU A 93 -1.04 5.22 14.66
C LEU A 93 -0.65 4.36 15.87
N SER A 94 0.58 4.54 16.36
CA SER A 94 1.10 3.77 17.49
C SER A 94 0.50 4.26 18.82
N ASN A 95 0.29 3.34 19.76
CA ASN A 95 -0.33 3.65 21.05
C ASN A 95 0.47 4.67 21.88
N TRP A 96 1.81 4.66 21.79
CA TRP A 96 2.64 5.66 22.47
C TRP A 96 2.35 7.10 22.01
N LYS A 97 2.08 7.30 20.71
CA LYS A 97 1.66 8.61 20.18
C LYS A 97 0.28 8.99 20.69
N ALA A 98 -0.63 8.02 20.78
CA ALA A 98 -1.96 8.26 21.31
C ALA A 98 -1.92 8.72 22.79
N LYS A 99 -0.97 8.21 23.59
CA LYS A 99 -0.75 8.64 24.98
C LYS A 99 -0.22 10.07 25.08
N ALA A 100 0.61 10.50 24.13
CA ALA A 100 1.21 11.83 24.10
C ALA A 100 0.30 12.94 23.53
N LEU A 101 -0.84 12.58 22.91
CA LEU A 101 -1.71 13.52 22.21
C LEU A 101 -3.03 13.72 22.95
N SER A 102 -3.54 14.96 22.92
CA SER A 102 -4.91 15.28 23.29
C SER A 102 -5.92 14.60 22.35
N PHE A 103 -7.20 14.54 22.73
CA PHE A 103 -8.23 13.97 21.84
C PHE A 103 -8.27 14.68 20.48
N GLY A 104 -8.21 16.02 20.47
CA GLY A 104 -8.13 16.81 19.24
C GLY A 104 -6.86 16.50 18.42
N GLY A 105 -5.70 16.37 19.07
CA GLY A 105 -4.46 15.96 18.41
C GLY A 105 -4.56 14.58 17.77
N ARG A 106 -5.20 13.62 18.44
CA ARG A 106 -5.45 12.27 17.89
C ARG A 106 -6.39 12.31 16.70
N LEU A 107 -7.47 13.10 16.78
CA LEU A 107 -8.42 13.29 15.68
C LEU A 107 -7.72 13.85 14.43
N THR A 108 -6.95 14.93 14.58
CA THR A 108 -6.16 15.52 13.50
C THR A 108 -5.15 14.52 12.92
N HIS A 109 -4.50 13.74 13.77
CA HIS A 109 -3.52 12.73 13.34
C HIS A 109 -4.16 11.56 12.59
N VAL A 110 -5.35 11.10 12.99
CA VAL A 110 -6.13 10.09 12.24
C VAL A 110 -6.46 10.61 10.85
N ASN A 111 -6.93 11.85 10.73
CA ASN A 111 -7.31 12.45 9.45
C ASN A 111 -6.09 12.68 8.54
N SER A 112 -4.96 13.12 9.08
CA SER A 112 -3.74 13.30 8.28
C SER A 112 -3.14 11.97 7.77
N VAL A 113 -3.30 10.89 8.53
CA VAL A 113 -2.89 9.54 8.14
C VAL A 113 -3.71 9.01 6.96
N LEU A 114 -5.03 9.25 6.94
CA LEU A 114 -5.89 8.90 5.80
C LEU A 114 -5.44 9.56 4.50
N TYR A 115 -5.05 10.82 4.57
CA TYR A 115 -4.63 11.54 3.38
C TYR A 115 -3.31 11.02 2.80
N ARG A 116 -2.46 10.35 3.58
CA ARG A 116 -1.10 10.01 3.13
C ARG A 116 -0.84 8.52 2.92
N LEU A 117 -1.48 7.65 3.69
CA LEU A 117 -1.12 6.23 3.77
C LEU A 117 -1.98 5.29 2.91
N PRO A 118 -3.32 5.36 2.96
CA PRO A 118 -4.16 4.50 2.13
C PRO A 118 -4.34 5.05 0.71
N LEU A 119 -4.20 6.36 0.44
CA LEU A 119 -4.55 6.95 -0.86
C LEU A 119 -3.92 6.24 -2.05
N TYR A 120 -2.61 5.95 -1.99
CA TYR A 120 -1.91 5.24 -3.07
C TYR A 120 -2.49 3.84 -3.31
N TYR A 121 -2.78 3.09 -2.24
CA TYR A 121 -3.31 1.74 -2.38
C TYR A 121 -4.78 1.73 -2.79
N PHE A 122 -5.55 2.69 -2.27
CA PHE A 122 -6.97 2.84 -2.53
C PHE A 122 -7.25 3.38 -3.93
N SER A 123 -6.32 4.13 -4.53
CA SER A 123 -6.45 4.59 -5.92
C SER A 123 -6.17 3.48 -6.94
N ILE A 124 -5.46 2.41 -6.55
CA ILE A 124 -5.08 1.31 -7.45
C ILE A 124 -5.94 0.06 -7.21
N PHE A 125 -6.34 -0.20 -5.96
CA PHE A 125 -7.01 -1.44 -5.57
C PHE A 125 -8.31 -1.19 -4.81
N ARG A 126 -9.33 -2.01 -5.10
CA ARG A 126 -10.52 -2.15 -4.26
C ARG A 126 -10.19 -2.95 -3.01
N ALA A 127 -10.18 -2.29 -1.86
CA ALA A 127 -9.90 -2.90 -0.59
C ALA A 127 -11.05 -3.84 -0.19
N PRO A 128 -10.76 -5.09 0.24
CA PRO A 128 -11.78 -5.96 0.81
C PRO A 128 -12.39 -5.32 2.05
N ARG A 129 -13.71 -5.47 2.24
CA ARG A 129 -14.43 -4.89 3.39
C ARG A 129 -13.80 -5.26 4.73
N LYS A 130 -13.31 -6.49 4.87
CA LYS A 130 -12.56 -6.95 6.06
C LYS A 130 -11.35 -6.07 6.37
N ILE A 131 -10.61 -5.62 5.35
CA ILE A 131 -9.43 -4.76 5.52
C ILE A 131 -9.84 -3.35 5.94
N ILE A 132 -10.90 -2.80 5.34
CA ILE A 132 -11.45 -1.51 5.74
C ILE A 132 -11.82 -1.53 7.22
N LEU A 133 -12.57 -2.55 7.66
CA LEU A 133 -12.95 -2.72 9.07
C LEU A 133 -11.74 -2.87 10.00
N MET A 134 -10.71 -3.59 9.57
CA MET A 134 -9.49 -3.75 10.36
C MET A 134 -8.70 -2.44 10.48
N LEU A 135 -8.61 -1.64 9.41
CA LEU A 135 -7.98 -0.32 9.40
C LEU A 135 -8.75 0.67 10.28
N ASP A 136 -10.08 0.67 10.19
CA ASP A 136 -10.96 1.45 11.07
C ASP A 136 -10.79 1.03 12.53
N GLY A 137 -10.62 -0.26 12.81
CA GLY A 137 -10.26 -0.73 14.14
C GLY A 137 -8.97 -0.14 14.68
N ILE A 138 -7.94 0.04 13.84
CA ILE A 138 -6.68 0.71 14.24
C ILE A 138 -6.95 2.19 14.52
N ARG A 139 -7.64 2.90 13.63
CA ARG A 139 -7.98 4.32 13.77
C ARG A 139 -8.80 4.58 15.03
N LYS A 140 -9.79 3.72 15.30
CA LYS A 140 -10.65 3.77 16.48
C LYS A 140 -9.86 3.57 17.77
N ARG A 141 -9.03 2.54 17.86
CA ARG A 141 -8.18 2.31 19.04
C ARG A 141 -7.25 3.49 19.29
N PHE A 142 -6.65 4.03 18.23
CA PHE A 142 -5.81 5.21 18.33
C PHE A 142 -6.59 6.42 18.82
N LEU A 143 -7.73 6.76 18.21
CA LEU A 143 -8.53 7.94 18.55
C LEU A 143 -8.94 7.97 20.04
N TRP A 144 -9.37 6.81 20.55
CA TRP A 144 -9.78 6.68 21.95
C TRP A 144 -8.61 6.46 22.91
N GLY A 145 -7.38 6.32 22.41
CA GLY A 145 -6.18 6.11 23.21
C GLY A 145 -6.21 4.78 23.98
N ASN A 146 -6.73 3.73 23.34
CA ASN A 146 -6.86 2.40 23.94
C ASN A 146 -5.54 1.64 23.73
N ASP A 147 -4.84 1.32 24.82
CA ASP A 147 -3.46 0.81 24.78
C ASP A 147 -3.33 -0.70 24.98
N GLY A 148 -4.45 -1.43 25.04
CA GLY A 148 -4.49 -2.87 25.27
C GLY A 148 -4.54 -3.26 26.74
N GLU A 149 -4.06 -2.41 27.65
CA GLU A 149 -4.13 -2.60 29.10
C GLU A 149 -5.36 -1.91 29.71
N LYS A 150 -5.74 -0.72 29.21
CA LYS A 150 -6.93 0.02 29.68
C LYS A 150 -7.91 0.25 28.54
N ARG A 151 -9.01 -0.51 28.56
CA ARG A 151 -10.12 -0.35 27.62
C ARG A 151 -10.86 0.97 27.89
N LYS A 152 -10.51 2.03 27.16
CA LYS A 152 -11.29 3.27 27.20
C LYS A 152 -12.62 3.08 26.45
N ILE A 153 -13.71 3.53 27.07
CA ILE A 153 -15.06 3.44 26.51
C ILE A 153 -15.11 4.29 25.24
N ASN A 154 -15.63 3.72 24.15
CA ASN A 154 -15.92 4.48 22.94
C ASN A 154 -17.20 5.27 23.20
N LEU A 155 -17.07 6.58 23.44
CA LEU A 155 -18.22 7.43 23.77
C LEU A 155 -19.16 7.66 22.57
N VAL A 156 -18.65 7.45 21.35
CA VAL A 156 -19.38 7.70 20.11
C VAL A 156 -19.22 6.50 19.17
N SER A 157 -20.30 6.13 18.47
CA SER A 157 -20.26 5.08 17.45
C SER A 157 -19.31 5.47 16.32
N TRP A 158 -18.62 4.50 15.73
CA TRP A 158 -17.66 4.81 14.66
C TRP A 158 -18.37 5.40 13.42
N ASP A 159 -19.59 4.98 13.16
CA ASP A 159 -20.42 5.50 12.07
C ASP A 159 -20.81 6.97 12.27
N LEU A 160 -20.98 7.43 13.52
CA LEU A 160 -21.18 8.86 13.80
C LEU A 160 -19.86 9.63 13.72
N VAL A 161 -18.76 9.03 14.20
CA VAL A 161 -17.41 9.63 14.09
C VAL A 161 -17.08 9.95 12.63
N THR A 162 -17.46 9.07 11.70
CA THR A 162 -17.14 9.23 10.28
C THR A 162 -18.04 10.21 9.51
N LYS A 163 -19.10 10.72 10.14
CA LYS A 163 -19.97 11.73 9.52
C LYS A 163 -19.30 13.11 9.50
N PRO A 164 -19.69 13.98 8.56
CA PRO A 164 -19.31 15.38 8.56
C PRO A 164 -19.69 16.08 9.87
N LYS A 165 -18.93 17.10 10.27
CA LYS A 165 -19.23 17.90 11.48
C LYS A 165 -20.61 18.57 11.44
N ARG A 166 -21.06 18.98 10.25
CA ARG A 166 -22.40 19.52 10.01
C ARG A 166 -23.54 18.54 10.31
N GLU A 167 -23.26 17.24 10.31
CA GLU A 167 -24.21 16.15 10.62
C GLU A 167 -24.00 15.60 12.04
N GLY A 168 -23.29 16.34 12.91
CA GLY A 168 -23.01 15.94 14.29
C GLY A 168 -21.87 14.93 14.43
N GLY A 169 -21.13 14.64 13.36
CA GLY A 169 -19.97 13.76 13.39
C GLY A 169 -18.66 14.45 13.77
N LEU A 170 -17.56 13.71 13.81
CA LEU A 170 -16.23 14.26 14.12
C LEU A 170 -15.44 14.69 12.87
N GLY A 171 -15.99 14.49 11.67
CA GLY A 171 -15.33 14.83 10.41
C GLY A 171 -14.16 13.91 10.08
N VAL A 172 -14.32 12.62 10.36
CA VAL A 172 -13.33 11.59 10.08
C VAL A 172 -13.72 10.88 8.78
N ASP A 173 -12.93 10.96 7.72
CA ASP A 173 -13.42 10.39 6.45
C ASP A 173 -13.60 8.86 6.51
N SER A 174 -14.68 8.39 5.87
CA SER A 174 -14.94 6.97 5.67
C SER A 174 -13.91 6.37 4.71
N LEU A 175 -13.21 5.32 5.16
CA LEU A 175 -12.25 4.59 4.32
C LEU A 175 -12.94 3.93 3.13
N GLU A 176 -14.17 3.46 3.29
CA GLU A 176 -14.95 2.83 2.23
C GLU A 176 -15.31 3.85 1.14
N SER A 177 -15.86 4.99 1.54
CA SER A 177 -16.19 6.08 0.62
C SER A 177 -14.94 6.61 -0.08
N ALA A 178 -13.83 6.78 0.66
CA ALA A 178 -12.56 7.20 0.07
C ALA A 178 -12.02 6.19 -0.95
N ASN A 179 -12.08 4.89 -0.68
CA ASN A 179 -11.61 3.88 -1.62
C ASN A 179 -12.44 3.87 -2.91
N LEU A 180 -13.77 3.94 -2.79
CA LEU A 180 -14.65 3.99 -3.96
C LEU A 180 -14.43 5.27 -4.79
N ALA A 181 -14.36 6.43 -4.14
CA ALA A 181 -14.12 7.70 -4.82
C ALA A 181 -12.78 7.75 -5.56
N LEU A 182 -11.71 7.22 -4.96
CA LEU A 182 -10.39 7.21 -5.59
C LEU A 182 -10.30 6.24 -6.77
N LEU A 183 -11.04 5.12 -6.73
CA LEU A 183 -11.13 4.21 -7.86
C LEU A 183 -11.90 4.86 -9.02
N ALA A 184 -12.97 5.60 -8.72
CA ALA A 184 -13.76 6.30 -9.73
C ALA A 184 -12.98 7.42 -10.43
N LYS A 185 -11.90 7.95 -9.83
CA LYS A 185 -11.06 9.00 -10.45
C LYS A 185 -10.41 8.58 -11.77
N TRP A 186 -10.13 7.30 -11.95
CA TRP A 186 -9.38 6.78 -13.11
C TRP A 186 -10.27 6.29 -14.25
N TRP A 187 -11.58 6.51 -14.15
CA TRP A 187 -12.60 6.13 -15.12
C TRP A 187 -13.33 7.39 -15.57
#